data_AF-A0A915SSU2-F1
#
_entry.id   AF-A0A915SSU2-F1
#
_cell.length_a   1.000
_cell.length_b   1.000
_cell.length_c   1.000
_cell.angle_alpha   90.00
_cell.angle_beta   90.00
_cell.angle_gamma   90.00
#
_symmetry.space_group_name_H-M   'P 1'
#
loop_
_entity.id
_entity.type
_entity.pdbx_description
1 polymer ?
#
loop_
_entity_poly.entity_id
_entity_poly.type
_entity_poly.pdbx_seq_one_letter_code
_entity_poly.pdbx_strand_id
1 'polypeptide(L)'
;MEKAIIKLKDNKFVLEKNYYDKIGRIGYLGGDYIYLEPEEVLYILKKGWAKLDNIRNFVDFIEKYNNIIDFKKYYVFEDLRDKGYNVKIKDKFILLNNKEFIYTIYEYEFIEIDDIISIFDKYNITSIILAILDIERNIIYYEIDNINI
;
A
#
# COMPACT_ATOMS: atom_id res chain seq x y z
N MET A 1 11.22 20.67 -12.56
CA MET A 1 10.95 20.41 -11.13
C MET A 1 11.96 19.41 -10.62
N GLU A 2 12.60 19.72 -9.50
CA GLU A 2 13.48 18.79 -8.79
C GLU A 2 12.66 17.60 -8.30
N LYS A 3 13.05 16.38 -8.68
CA LYS A 3 12.36 15.16 -8.25
C LYS A 3 12.83 14.78 -6.85
N ALA A 4 11.90 14.28 -6.03
CA ALA A 4 12.25 13.71 -4.74
C ALA A 4 13.21 12.51 -4.93
N ILE A 5 14.16 12.30 -4.02
CA ILE A 5 15.13 11.20 -4.07
C ILE A 5 14.87 10.26 -2.90
N ILE A 6 14.28 9.11 -3.20
CA ILE A 6 14.10 8.01 -2.25
C ILE A 6 15.48 7.44 -1.94
N LYS A 7 15.76 7.23 -0.65
CA LYS A 7 16.99 6.61 -0.15
C LYS A 7 16.65 5.30 0.55
N LEU A 8 17.56 4.33 0.50
CA LEU A 8 17.47 3.13 1.33
C LEU A 8 18.32 3.35 2.59
N LYS A 9 17.67 3.42 3.76
CA LYS A 9 18.33 3.59 5.06
C LYS A 9 17.84 2.50 6.01
N ASP A 10 18.76 1.70 6.56
CA ASP A 10 18.44 0.60 7.48
C ASP A 10 17.35 -0.34 6.94
N ASN A 11 17.45 -0.71 5.66
CA ASN A 11 16.46 -1.51 4.90
C ASN A 11 15.06 -0.89 4.78
N LYS A 12 14.92 0.42 5.04
CA LYS A 12 13.67 1.17 4.82
C LYS A 12 13.83 2.19 3.71
N PHE A 13 12.81 2.33 2.89
CA PHE A 13 12.74 3.38 1.89
C PHE A 13 12.30 4.68 2.55
N VAL A 14 13.08 5.74 2.38
CA VAL A 14 12.82 7.02 3.03
C VAL A 14 12.93 8.19 2.07
N LEU A 15 12.12 9.21 2.32
CA LEU A 15 12.18 10.54 1.69
C LEU A 15 12.30 11.61 2.77
N GLU A 16 12.86 12.77 2.43
CA GLU A 16 12.80 13.93 3.32
C GLU A 16 11.36 14.44 3.44
N LYS A 17 10.97 14.86 4.64
CA LYS A 17 9.59 15.27 4.97
C LYS A 17 9.05 16.42 4.12
N ASN A 18 9.91 17.30 3.62
CA ASN A 18 9.53 18.41 2.73
C ASN A 18 8.95 17.94 1.38
N TYR A 19 9.11 16.66 1.00
CA TYR A 19 8.51 16.10 -0.22
C TYR A 19 7.11 15.52 -0.01
N TYR A 20 6.56 15.50 1.21
CA TYR A 20 5.35 14.76 1.53
C TYR A 20 4.14 15.19 0.68
N ASP A 21 3.89 16.48 0.52
CA ASP A 21 2.81 16.97 -0.35
C ASP A 21 3.08 16.68 -1.85
N LYS A 22 4.36 16.72 -2.28
CA LYS A 22 4.77 16.50 -3.67
C LYS A 22 4.55 15.07 -4.14
N ILE A 23 4.60 14.10 -3.23
CA ILE A 23 4.32 12.68 -3.50
C ILE A 23 2.86 12.30 -3.18
N GLY A 24 1.98 13.28 -2.96
CA GLY A 24 0.57 13.04 -2.67
C GLY A 24 0.31 12.49 -1.27
N ARG A 25 1.14 12.83 -0.27
CA ARG A 25 1.00 12.44 1.14
C ARG A 25 1.00 10.92 1.39
N ILE A 26 1.78 10.20 0.59
CA ILE A 26 2.00 8.75 0.71
C ILE A 26 3.06 8.46 1.78
N GLY A 27 2.93 7.32 2.48
CA GLY A 27 3.85 6.88 3.52
C GLY A 27 3.56 7.43 4.91
N TYR A 28 4.42 7.07 5.86
CA TYR A 28 4.33 7.45 7.26
C TYR A 28 5.37 8.52 7.63
N LEU A 29 4.94 9.60 8.29
CA LEU A 29 5.85 10.64 8.78
C LEU A 29 6.50 10.21 10.10
N GLY A 30 7.84 10.18 10.14
CA GLY A 30 8.61 9.95 11.35
C GLY A 30 9.82 10.87 11.42
N GLY A 31 9.82 11.80 12.38
CA GLY A 31 10.86 12.83 12.49
C GLY A 31 10.95 13.67 11.21
N ASP A 32 12.14 13.69 10.61
CA ASP A 32 12.46 14.44 9.39
C ASP A 32 12.25 13.64 8.09
N TYR A 33 11.72 12.41 8.19
CA TYR A 33 11.56 11.51 7.07
C TYR A 33 10.11 11.06 6.86
N ILE A 34 9.83 10.68 5.63
CA ILE A 34 8.67 9.89 5.22
C ILE A 34 9.19 8.47 4.98
N TYR A 35 8.60 7.50 5.67
CA TYR A 35 8.87 6.09 5.48
C TYR A 35 7.86 5.51 4.50
N LEU A 36 8.36 4.75 3.52
CA LEU A 36 7.57 4.18 2.45
C LEU A 36 7.67 2.66 2.48
N GLU A 37 6.54 2.00 2.27
CA GLU A 37 6.49 0.56 1.96
C GLU A 37 6.91 0.30 0.50
N PRO A 38 7.39 -0.91 0.14
CA PRO A 38 7.86 -1.21 -1.21
C PRO A 38 6.85 -0.92 -2.32
N GLU A 39 5.56 -1.19 -2.08
CA GLU A 39 4.50 -0.94 -3.04
C GLU A 39 4.22 0.57 -3.21
N GLU A 40 4.35 1.36 -2.14
CA GLU A 40 4.25 2.82 -2.19
C GLU A 40 5.41 3.41 -3.01
N VAL A 41 6.63 2.88 -2.83
CA VAL A 41 7.79 3.26 -3.67
C VAL A 41 7.53 2.94 -5.12
N LEU A 42 7.04 1.73 -5.42
CA LEU A 42 6.72 1.31 -6.79
C LEU A 42 5.73 2.27 -7.45
N TYR A 43 4.66 2.64 -6.76
CA TYR A 43 3.68 3.61 -7.24
C TYR A 43 4.31 5.00 -7.49
N ILE A 44 5.08 5.53 -6.54
CA ILE A 44 5.72 6.85 -6.65
C ILE A 44 6.71 6.88 -7.84
N LEU A 45 7.46 5.79 -8.05
CA LEU A 45 8.37 5.65 -9.20
C LEU A 45 7.58 5.58 -10.52
N LYS A 46 6.49 4.81 -10.57
CA LYS A 46 5.61 4.70 -11.75
C LYS A 46 4.97 6.03 -12.13
N LYS A 47 4.52 6.83 -11.15
CA LYS A 47 4.01 8.19 -11.38
C LYS A 47 5.11 9.21 -11.69
N GLY A 48 6.38 8.83 -11.52
CA GLY A 48 7.54 9.67 -11.83
C GLY A 48 7.75 10.84 -10.86
N TRP A 49 7.12 10.80 -9.67
CA TRP A 49 7.20 11.85 -8.65
C TRP A 49 8.52 11.85 -7.89
N ALA A 50 9.15 10.68 -7.78
CA ALA A 50 10.47 10.52 -7.20
C ALA A 50 11.37 9.67 -8.09
N LYS A 51 12.64 9.60 -7.71
CA LYS A 51 13.63 8.64 -8.19
C LYS A 51 14.23 7.91 -6.99
N LEU A 52 14.78 6.73 -7.22
CA LEU A 52 15.57 6.00 -6.23
C LEU A 52 16.99 5.86 -6.79
N ASP A 53 18.01 6.11 -5.98
CA ASP A 53 19.39 6.00 -6.42
C ASP A 53 19.67 4.58 -6.97
N ASN A 54 20.35 4.51 -8.11
CA ASN A 54 20.66 3.28 -8.86
C ASN A 54 19.45 2.50 -9.40
N ILE A 55 18.26 3.10 -9.44
CA ILE A 55 17.07 2.56 -10.10
C ILE A 55 16.62 3.56 -11.17
N ARG A 56 16.63 3.15 -12.44
CA ARG A 56 16.35 4.08 -13.55
C ARG A 56 14.86 4.30 -13.73
N ASN A 57 14.07 3.27 -13.48
CA ASN A 57 12.63 3.23 -13.72
C ASN A 57 11.96 2.21 -12.77
N PHE A 58 10.63 2.09 -12.86
CA PHE A 58 9.88 1.17 -12.01
C PHE A 58 10.12 -0.32 -12.32
N VAL A 59 10.50 -0.68 -13.55
CA VAL A 59 10.85 -2.06 -13.94
C VAL A 59 12.12 -2.52 -13.23
N ASP A 60 13.16 -1.69 -13.25
CA ASP A 60 14.41 -1.96 -12.50
C ASP A 60 14.13 -2.16 -10.99
N PHE A 61 13.15 -1.42 -10.45
CA PHE A 61 12.74 -1.58 -9.05
C PHE A 61 12.08 -2.94 -8.81
N ILE A 62 11.15 -3.34 -9.68
CA ILE A 62 10.50 -4.65 -9.63
C ILE A 62 11.55 -5.75 -9.71
N GLU A 63 12.46 -5.71 -10.69
CA GLU A 63 13.51 -6.73 -10.83
C GLU A 63 14.37 -6.88 -9.58
N LYS A 64 14.72 -5.77 -8.93
CA LYS A 64 15.58 -5.77 -7.74
C LYS A 64 14.86 -6.15 -6.45
N TYR A 65 13.59 -5.77 -6.30
CA TYR A 65 12.84 -5.87 -5.04
C TYR A 65 11.59 -6.76 -5.14
N ASN A 66 11.47 -7.57 -6.20
CA ASN A 66 10.34 -8.47 -6.44
C ASN A 66 9.95 -9.32 -5.23
N ASN A 67 10.94 -9.76 -4.46
CA ASN A 67 10.77 -10.64 -3.31
C ASN A 67 10.16 -9.97 -2.07
N ILE A 68 10.07 -8.63 -2.04
CA ILE A 68 9.49 -7.88 -0.91
C ILE A 68 8.24 -7.09 -1.30
N ILE A 69 7.88 -7.08 -2.58
CA ILE A 69 6.69 -6.38 -3.07
C ILE A 69 5.49 -7.33 -2.97
N ASP A 70 4.45 -6.93 -2.24
CA ASP A 70 3.15 -7.57 -2.34
C ASP A 70 2.37 -6.95 -3.50
N PHE A 71 2.34 -7.65 -4.63
CA PHE A 71 1.65 -7.15 -5.82
C PHE A 71 0.14 -7.00 -5.63
N LYS A 72 -0.51 -7.80 -4.76
CA LYS A 72 -1.94 -7.63 -4.46
C LYS A 72 -2.18 -6.26 -3.83
N LYS A 73 -1.40 -5.95 -2.79
CA LYS A 73 -1.46 -4.63 -2.14
C LYS A 73 -1.13 -3.52 -3.12
N TYR A 74 -0.10 -3.69 -3.95
CA TYR A 74 0.27 -2.68 -4.95
C TYR A 74 -0.88 -2.35 -5.91
N TYR A 75 -1.55 -3.35 -6.49
CA TYR A 75 -2.63 -3.10 -7.45
C TYR A 75 -3.85 -2.42 -6.80
N VAL A 76 -4.25 -2.86 -5.60
CA VAL A 76 -5.34 -2.21 -4.85
C VAL A 76 -4.97 -0.78 -4.45
N PHE A 77 -3.74 -0.59 -3.99
CA PHE A 77 -3.22 0.73 -3.64
C PHE A 77 -3.23 1.65 -4.86
N GLU A 78 -2.72 1.19 -6.00
CA GLU A 78 -2.71 1.95 -7.25
C GLU A 78 -4.11 2.35 -7.70
N ASP A 79 -5.06 1.41 -7.74
CA ASP A 79 -6.44 1.67 -8.14
C ASP A 79 -7.09 2.77 -7.28
N LEU A 80 -6.97 2.65 -5.95
CA LEU A 80 -7.54 3.62 -5.01
C LEU A 80 -6.86 4.98 -5.12
N ARG A 81 -5.53 5.03 -5.26
CA ARG A 81 -4.78 6.28 -5.43
C ARG A 81 -5.13 6.96 -6.75
N ASP A 82 -5.33 6.21 -7.83
CA ASP A 82 -5.68 6.75 -9.15
C ASP A 82 -7.12 7.30 -9.17
N LYS A 83 -8.00 6.73 -8.34
CA LYS A 83 -9.34 7.26 -8.05
C LYS A 83 -9.33 8.48 -7.10
N GLY A 84 -8.17 8.89 -6.59
CA GLY A 84 -8.01 10.06 -5.72
C GLY A 84 -8.23 9.81 -4.23
N TYR A 85 -8.35 8.55 -3.80
CA TYR A 85 -8.47 8.22 -2.39
C TYR A 85 -7.14 8.40 -1.65
N ASN A 86 -7.25 8.81 -0.38
CA ASN A 86 -6.10 8.85 0.51
C ASN A 86 -5.88 7.48 1.14
N VAL A 87 -4.99 6.68 0.56
CA VAL A 87 -4.60 5.37 1.09
C VAL A 87 -3.15 5.31 1.51
N LYS A 88 -2.86 4.45 2.50
CA LYS A 88 -1.51 4.14 3.01
C LYS A 88 -1.38 2.65 3.25
N ILE A 89 -0.17 2.11 3.13
CA ILE A 89 0.07 0.71 3.47
C ILE A 89 0.49 0.62 4.93
N LYS A 90 -0.09 -0.35 5.65
CA LYS A 90 0.27 -0.65 7.04
C LYS A 90 0.18 -2.15 7.27
N ASP A 91 1.32 -2.77 7.51
CA ASP A 91 1.45 -4.22 7.69
C ASP A 91 0.84 -4.99 6.49
N LYS A 92 -0.15 -5.84 6.77
CA LYS A 92 -0.89 -6.63 5.79
C LYS A 92 -2.11 -5.92 5.18
N PHE A 93 -2.33 -4.65 5.52
CA PHE A 93 -3.50 -3.89 5.09
C PHE A 93 -3.15 -2.65 4.31
N ILE A 94 -4.15 -2.16 3.57
CA ILE A 94 -4.20 -0.79 3.09
C ILE A 94 -5.20 -0.04 3.97
N LEU A 95 -4.80 1.10 4.53
CA LEU A 95 -5.68 1.99 5.28
C LEU A 95 -6.28 3.02 4.34
N LEU A 96 -7.61 2.99 4.17
CA LEU A 96 -8.36 4.00 3.45
C LEU A 96 -8.78 5.12 4.41
N ASN A 97 -8.42 6.35 4.06
CA ASN A 97 -8.65 7.56 4.85
C ASN A 97 -8.15 7.47 6.31
N ASN A 98 -7.13 6.64 6.57
CA ASN A 98 -6.61 6.28 7.90
C ASN A 98 -7.65 5.66 8.85
N LYS A 99 -8.74 5.08 8.33
CA LYS A 99 -9.85 4.55 9.14
C LYS A 99 -10.20 3.12 8.77
N GLU A 100 -10.49 2.89 7.49
CA GLU A 100 -10.98 1.62 7.00
C GLU A 100 -9.82 0.71 6.64
N PHE A 101 -9.88 -0.53 7.09
CA PHE A 101 -8.87 -1.55 6.80
C PHE A 101 -9.28 -2.29 5.54
N ILE A 102 -8.39 -2.31 4.56
CA ILE A 102 -8.56 -3.09 3.34
C ILE A 102 -7.61 -4.27 3.38
N TYR A 103 -8.16 -5.48 3.26
CA TYR A 103 -7.41 -6.72 3.12
C TYR A 103 -7.48 -7.20 1.68
N THR A 104 -6.33 -7.56 1.11
CA THR A 104 -6.21 -7.87 -0.32
C THR A 104 -6.00 -9.36 -0.55
N ILE A 105 -6.80 -9.95 -1.44
CA ILE A 105 -6.77 -11.38 -1.75
C ILE A 105 -6.94 -11.58 -3.27
N TYR A 106 -6.34 -12.62 -3.83
CA TYR A 106 -6.66 -13.07 -5.20
C TYR A 106 -7.95 -13.89 -5.20
N GLU A 107 -8.66 -13.90 -6.32
CA GLU A 107 -9.92 -14.65 -6.48
C GLU A 107 -9.77 -16.16 -6.22
N TYR A 108 -8.60 -16.73 -6.52
CA TYR A 108 -8.31 -18.15 -6.29
C TYR A 108 -7.82 -18.47 -4.87
N GLU A 109 -7.54 -17.46 -4.04
CA GLU A 109 -7.14 -17.66 -2.65
C GLU A 109 -8.36 -17.87 -1.77
N PHE A 110 -8.21 -18.73 -0.76
CA PHE A 110 -9.24 -18.98 0.23
C PHE A 110 -8.92 -18.20 1.51
N ILE A 111 -9.96 -17.65 2.14
CA ILE A 111 -9.88 -17.05 3.48
C ILE A 111 -10.96 -17.65 4.36
N GLU A 112 -10.57 -18.09 5.56
CA GLU A 112 -11.51 -18.64 6.52
C GLU A 112 -12.20 -17.50 7.27
N ILE A 113 -13.45 -17.73 7.71
CA ILE A 113 -14.16 -16.77 8.55
C ILE A 113 -13.37 -16.50 9.84
N ASP A 114 -12.72 -17.55 10.39
CA ASP A 114 -11.89 -17.44 11.59
C ASP A 114 -10.68 -16.51 11.39
N ASP A 115 -10.14 -16.41 10.17
CA ASP A 115 -9.08 -15.45 9.83
C ASP A 115 -9.60 -14.01 9.92
N ILE A 116 -10.84 -13.77 9.46
CA ILE A 116 -11.50 -12.46 9.51
C ILE A 116 -11.81 -12.08 10.96
N ILE A 117 -12.36 -13.01 11.75
CA ILE A 117 -12.63 -12.80 13.18
C ILE A 117 -11.32 -12.47 13.92
N SER A 118 -10.26 -13.22 13.64
CA SER A 118 -8.93 -12.96 14.22
C SER A 118 -8.39 -11.57 13.85
N ILE A 119 -8.73 -11.04 12.68
CA ILE A 119 -8.38 -9.67 12.30
C ILE A 119 -9.17 -8.65 13.12
N PHE A 120 -10.48 -8.83 13.27
CA PHE A 120 -11.32 -7.96 14.10
C PHE A 120 -10.78 -7.87 15.53
N ASP A 121 -10.47 -9.01 16.14
CA ASP A 121 -9.96 -9.08 17.51
C ASP A 121 -8.56 -8.45 17.62
N LYS A 122 -7.64 -8.81 16.72
CA LYS A 122 -6.24 -8.36 16.78
C LYS A 122 -6.10 -6.86 16.58
N TYR A 123 -6.90 -6.27 15.69
CA TYR A 123 -6.82 -4.85 15.35
C TYR A 123 -7.89 -4.00 16.03
N ASN A 124 -8.79 -4.62 16.81
CA ASN A 124 -9.91 -3.99 17.50
C ASN A 124 -10.75 -3.13 16.54
N ILE A 125 -11.19 -3.74 15.44
CA ILE A 125 -12.02 -3.11 14.41
C ILE A 125 -13.34 -3.88 14.24
N THR A 126 -14.38 -3.20 13.76
CA THR A 126 -15.72 -3.76 13.58
C THR A 126 -16.07 -4.02 12.13
N SER A 127 -15.30 -3.49 11.18
CA SER A 127 -15.50 -3.70 9.76
C SER A 127 -14.16 -3.80 9.03
N ILE A 128 -14.17 -4.53 7.93
CA ILE A 128 -13.04 -4.66 7.01
C ILE A 128 -13.55 -4.67 5.58
N ILE A 129 -12.79 -4.08 4.68
CA ILE A 129 -13.04 -4.16 3.25
C ILE A 129 -12.16 -5.27 2.68
N LEU A 130 -12.77 -6.29 2.09
CA LEU A 130 -12.08 -7.31 1.31
C LEU A 130 -11.97 -6.85 -0.15
N ALA A 131 -10.75 -6.60 -0.61
CA ALA A 131 -10.45 -6.31 -2.00
C ALA A 131 -10.00 -7.58 -2.71
N ILE A 132 -10.84 -8.09 -3.61
CA ILE A 132 -10.62 -9.33 -4.36
C ILE A 132 -10.09 -8.97 -5.75
N LEU A 133 -8.91 -9.49 -6.08
CA LEU A 133 -8.28 -9.36 -7.39
C LEU A 133 -8.50 -10.60 -8.25
N ASP A 134 -9.04 -10.41 -9.45
CA ASP A 134 -9.04 -11.47 -10.46
C ASP A 134 -7.70 -11.55 -11.23
N ILE A 135 -7.59 -12.54 -12.12
CA ILE A 135 -6.40 -12.78 -12.95
C ILE A 135 -6.15 -11.64 -13.96
N GLU A 136 -7.21 -10.94 -14.35
CA GLU A 136 -7.17 -9.79 -15.27
C GLU A 136 -6.89 -8.46 -14.56
N ARG A 137 -6.71 -8.49 -13.23
CA ARG A 137 -6.49 -7.35 -12.32
C ARG A 137 -7.71 -6.46 -12.16
N ASN A 138 -8.92 -6.95 -12.42
CA ASN A 138 -10.12 -6.29 -11.93
C ASN A 138 -10.23 -6.47 -10.42
N ILE A 139 -10.74 -5.43 -9.75
CA ILE A 139 -10.82 -5.40 -8.29
C ILE A 139 -12.29 -5.23 -7.89
N ILE A 140 -12.77 -6.12 -7.02
CA ILE A 140 -14.08 -6.03 -6.40
C ILE A 140 -13.89 -5.81 -4.90
N TYR A 141 -14.65 -4.89 -4.33
CA TYR A 141 -14.60 -4.55 -2.91
C TYR A 141 -15.88 -5.02 -2.20
N TYR A 142 -15.71 -5.80 -1.13
CA TYR A 142 -16.79 -6.23 -0.24
C TYR A 142 -16.54 -5.67 1.15
N GLU A 143 -17.52 -5.02 1.76
CA GLU A 143 -17.47 -4.68 3.17
C GLU A 143 -17.99 -5.86 4.00
N ILE A 144 -17.24 -6.23 5.04
CA ILE A 144 -17.57 -7.29 5.97
C ILE A 144 -17.64 -6.67 7.36
N ASP A 145 -18.83 -6.71 7.96
CA ASP A 145 -19.10 -6.18 9.29
C ASP A 145 -19.16 -7.28 10.34
N ASN A 146 -18.62 -7.01 11.52
CA ASN A 146 -18.86 -7.79 12.71
C ASN A 146 -20.20 -7.40 13.33
N ILE A 147 -21.27 -8.11 12.94
CA ILE A 147 -22.60 -7.90 13.49
C ILE A 147 -22.69 -8.69 14.80
N ASN A 148 -22.59 -7.99 15.93
CA ASN A 148 -23.03 -8.53 17.23
C ASN A 148 -24.56 -8.65 17.19
N ILE A 149 -25.07 -9.86 16.98
CA ILE A 149 -26.50 -10.20 17.09
C ILE A 149 -26.83 -10.50 18.56
#